data_AF-A0A183PQG3-F1
#
_entry.id   AF-A0A183PQG3-F1
#
_cell.length_a   1.000
_cell.length_b   1.000
_cell.length_c   1.000
_cell.angle_alpha   90.00
_cell.angle_beta   90.00
_cell.angle_gamma   90.00
#
_symmetry.space_group_name_H-M   'P 1'
#
loop_
_entity.id
_entity.type
_entity.pdbx_description
1 polymer ?
#
loop_
_entity_poly.entity_id
_entity_poly.type
_entity_poly.pdbx_seq_one_letter_code
_entity_poly.pdbx_strand_id
1 'polypeptide(L)'
;MLTTFTYLSNIIDEQGGSDVDVQARINKSRAVYLQSKTSRTQNNYQPTPKGCAEPVFYTDGRTGKKFCKSQCKKQALCYDHPVPDQYSSGCAVGSGGDNIRDVYQDGPGFAPNEYVLFVESENKQGCLSGSTLAYAGPCEMHPTTDRPIMGSINFCPQKMEIQEPGKTMLVGTAIHELGHALVSHYTIDKYRLDMKIFVELKF
;
A
#
# COMPACT_ATOMS: atom_id res chain seq x y z
N MET A 1 26.26 8.78 -6.77
CA MET A 1 26.46 7.51 -6.04
C MET A 1 25.78 7.68 -4.70
N LEU A 2 24.54 7.17 -4.54
CA LEU A 2 23.73 7.39 -3.33
C LEU A 2 24.12 6.34 -2.27
N THR A 3 24.70 6.80 -1.17
CA THR A 3 24.94 6.01 0.03
C THR A 3 23.67 5.93 0.87
N THR A 4 23.22 4.69 1.07
CA THR A 4 22.18 4.22 1.98
C THR A 4 22.50 4.63 3.42
N PHE A 5 21.65 5.41 4.08
CA PHE A 5 21.77 5.68 5.51
C PHE A 5 20.76 4.87 6.32
N THR A 6 21.32 3.99 7.12
CA THR A 6 20.74 3.26 8.24
C THR A 6 20.15 4.23 9.26
N TYR A 7 18.83 4.37 9.33
CA TYR A 7 18.19 5.11 10.43
C TYR A 7 16.79 4.57 10.73
N LEU A 8 16.72 3.37 11.33
CA LEU A 8 15.48 2.84 11.90
C LEU A 8 15.68 2.13 13.24
N SER A 9 16.82 2.32 13.91
CA SER A 9 17.11 1.63 15.18
C SER A 9 16.98 2.45 16.46
N ASN A 10 16.73 3.76 16.42
CA ASN A 10 16.80 4.61 17.63
C ASN A 10 15.62 5.60 17.81
N ILE A 11 14.38 5.25 17.45
CA ILE A 11 13.19 6.11 17.72
C ILE A 11 12.30 5.49 18.81
N ILE A 12 12.89 5.11 19.94
CA ILE A 12 12.14 4.88 21.19
C ILE A 12 12.97 5.46 22.33
N ASP A 13 13.02 6.78 22.39
CA ASP A 13 13.16 7.48 23.67
C ASP A 13 12.75 8.93 23.45
N GLU A 14 11.55 9.26 23.91
CA GLU A 14 11.30 10.37 24.84
C GLU A 14 9.79 10.68 24.92
N GLN A 15 9.26 10.41 26.12
CA GLN A 15 8.06 10.99 26.75
C GLN A 15 6.72 10.21 26.68
N GLY A 16 6.48 9.41 27.72
CA GLY A 16 5.36 9.70 28.63
C GLY A 16 4.14 8.78 28.62
N GLY A 17 4.15 7.66 27.88
CA GLY A 17 3.14 6.59 28.01
C GLY A 17 3.80 5.34 28.58
N SER A 18 3.20 4.72 29.61
CA SER A 18 3.72 3.56 30.35
C SER A 18 4.41 2.55 29.43
N ASP A 19 5.75 2.59 29.47
CA ASP A 19 6.70 1.90 28.57
C ASP A 19 6.41 0.39 28.43
N VAL A 20 5.89 -0.21 29.50
CA VAL A 20 5.46 -1.62 29.52
C VAL A 20 4.28 -1.95 28.60
N ASP A 21 3.31 -1.05 28.39
CA ASP A 21 2.16 -1.34 27.51
C ASP A 21 2.53 -1.18 26.03
N VAL A 22 3.33 -0.16 25.70
CA VAL A 22 3.86 0.03 24.33
C VAL A 22 4.78 -1.13 23.96
N GLN A 23 5.70 -1.49 24.86
CA GLN A 23 6.61 -2.60 24.66
C GLN A 23 5.88 -3.95 24.60
N ALA A 24 4.83 -4.15 25.39
CA ALA A 24 3.98 -5.35 25.31
C ALA A 24 3.25 -5.44 23.97
N ARG A 25 2.73 -4.32 23.45
CA ARG A 25 2.07 -4.27 22.13
C ARG A 25 3.05 -4.54 20.99
N ILE A 26 4.25 -3.95 21.04
CA ILE A 26 5.33 -4.21 20.07
C ILE A 26 5.75 -5.69 20.11
N ASN A 27 5.97 -6.25 21.30
CA ASN A 27 6.36 -7.64 21.46
C ASN A 27 5.27 -8.61 21.00
N LYS A 28 3.99 -8.27 21.21
CA LYS A 28 2.85 -9.05 20.70
C LYS A 28 2.79 -9.02 19.17
N SER A 29 2.97 -7.85 18.56
CA SER A 29 3.06 -7.71 17.10
C SER A 29 4.28 -8.46 16.52
N ARG A 30 5.43 -8.43 17.19
CA ARG A 30 6.63 -9.22 16.83
C ARG A 30 6.38 -10.72 16.95
N ALA A 31 5.67 -11.18 17.98
CA ALA A 31 5.35 -12.60 18.14
C ALA A 31 4.41 -13.10 17.02
N VAL A 32 3.38 -12.34 16.65
CA VAL A 32 2.51 -12.63 15.50
C VAL A 32 3.31 -12.66 14.19
N TYR A 33 4.25 -11.72 14.02
CA TYR A 33 5.15 -11.68 12.87
C TYR A 33 6.10 -12.88 12.81
N LEU A 34 6.65 -13.31 13.95
CA LEU A 34 7.55 -14.47 14.03
C LEU A 34 6.80 -15.79 13.81
N GLN A 35 5.61 -15.95 14.38
CA GLN A 35 4.75 -17.12 14.14
C GLN A 35 4.37 -17.25 12.67
N SER A 36 4.08 -16.13 12.01
CA SER A 36 3.79 -16.14 10.59
C SER A 36 5.05 -16.38 9.73
N LYS A 37 6.27 -16.08 10.19
CA LYS A 37 7.52 -16.45 9.50
C LYS A 37 7.78 -17.96 9.54
N THR A 38 7.56 -18.62 10.68
CA THR A 38 7.79 -20.07 10.83
C THR A 38 6.90 -20.94 9.95
N SER A 39 5.75 -20.41 9.52
CA SER A 39 4.83 -21.07 8.57
C SER A 39 5.13 -20.77 7.10
N ARG A 40 6.08 -19.86 6.77
CA ARG A 40 6.23 -19.21 5.46
C ARG A 40 7.57 -19.50 4.76
N THR A 41 7.93 -20.76 4.57
CA THR A 41 8.90 -21.15 3.51
C THR A 41 8.25 -21.33 2.14
N GLN A 42 6.93 -21.12 2.03
CA GLN A 42 6.22 -21.05 0.76
C GLN A 42 5.19 -19.92 0.84
N ASN A 43 5.35 -18.88 0.02
CA ASN A 43 4.31 -18.19 -0.75
C ASN A 43 4.74 -16.75 -1.03
N ASN A 44 5.10 -16.53 -2.29
CA ASN A 44 5.21 -15.23 -2.93
C ASN A 44 4.00 -14.36 -2.54
N TYR A 45 4.24 -13.10 -2.19
CA TYR A 45 3.16 -12.12 -2.09
C TYR A 45 2.43 -12.06 -3.42
N GLN A 46 1.10 -12.15 -3.41
CA GLN A 46 0.32 -12.06 -4.64
C GLN A 46 0.49 -10.66 -5.25
N PRO A 47 0.99 -10.56 -6.49
CA PRO A 47 1.15 -9.28 -7.18
C PRO A 47 -0.22 -8.65 -7.51
N THR A 48 -0.27 -7.32 -7.65
CA THR A 48 -1.49 -6.58 -8.06
C THR A 48 -2.00 -7.08 -9.41
N PRO A 49 -3.27 -7.50 -9.52
CA PRO A 49 -3.81 -8.02 -10.78
C PRO A 49 -3.77 -7.00 -11.91
N LYS A 50 -3.13 -7.34 -13.05
CA LYS A 50 -3.16 -6.47 -14.26
C LYS A 50 -4.60 -6.23 -14.76
N GLY A 51 -5.50 -7.18 -14.56
CA GLY A 51 -6.90 -7.04 -14.99
C GLY A 51 -7.11 -7.30 -16.49
N CYS A 52 -8.35 -7.54 -16.85
CA CYS A 52 -8.79 -7.66 -18.24
C CYS A 52 -9.29 -6.33 -18.78
N ALA A 53 -9.32 -6.17 -20.11
CA ALA A 53 -10.01 -5.03 -20.72
C ALA A 53 -11.52 -5.11 -20.50
N GLU A 54 -12.08 -6.31 -20.51
CA GLU A 54 -13.40 -6.59 -19.96
C GLU A 54 -13.41 -6.48 -18.42
N PRO A 55 -14.58 -6.21 -17.79
CA PRO A 55 -14.64 -5.96 -16.34
C PRO A 55 -14.45 -7.21 -15.47
N VAL A 56 -14.39 -8.41 -16.06
CA VAL A 56 -14.38 -9.68 -15.32
C VAL A 56 -13.29 -10.61 -15.83
N PHE A 57 -12.77 -11.43 -14.93
CA PHE A 57 -11.95 -12.59 -15.29
C PHE A 57 -12.86 -13.78 -15.59
N TYR A 58 -12.45 -14.60 -16.54
CA TYR A 58 -13.00 -15.93 -16.75
C TYR A 58 -12.11 -16.95 -16.05
N THR A 59 -12.72 -18.03 -15.59
CA THR A 59 -11.99 -19.13 -14.93
C THR A 59 -12.18 -20.38 -15.75
N ASP A 60 -11.09 -21.05 -16.08
CA ASP A 60 -11.14 -22.33 -16.77
C ASP A 60 -11.68 -23.42 -15.83
N GLY A 61 -12.71 -24.14 -16.28
CA GLY A 61 -13.39 -25.13 -15.44
C GLY A 61 -12.56 -26.39 -15.16
N ARG A 62 -11.49 -26.65 -15.92
CA ARG A 62 -10.64 -27.84 -15.75
C ARG A 62 -9.44 -27.55 -14.84
N THR A 63 -8.78 -26.41 -15.08
CA THR A 63 -7.53 -26.02 -14.42
C THR A 63 -7.71 -24.99 -13.31
N GLY A 64 -8.85 -24.30 -13.26
CA GLY A 64 -9.07 -23.17 -12.36
C GLY A 64 -8.28 -21.91 -12.74
N LYS A 65 -7.59 -21.90 -13.89
CA LYS A 65 -6.77 -20.76 -14.33
C LYS A 65 -7.66 -19.57 -14.69
N LYS A 66 -7.32 -18.38 -14.16
CA LYS A 66 -7.99 -17.12 -14.52
C LYS A 66 -7.42 -16.56 -15.83
N PHE A 67 -8.28 -16.08 -16.73
CA PHE A 67 -7.89 -15.52 -18.02
C PHE A 67 -8.88 -14.45 -18.52
N CYS A 68 -8.42 -13.64 -19.46
CA CYS A 68 -9.23 -12.69 -20.23
C CYS A 68 -9.63 -13.31 -21.57
N LYS A 69 -10.85 -13.10 -22.03
CA LYS A 69 -11.28 -13.43 -23.39
C LYS A 69 -10.71 -12.48 -24.43
N SER A 70 -10.67 -11.18 -24.13
CA SER A 70 -10.26 -10.19 -25.13
C SER A 70 -8.76 -9.90 -25.06
N GLN A 71 -8.33 -9.17 -24.04
CA GLN A 71 -6.96 -8.76 -23.86
C GLN A 71 -6.67 -8.45 -22.40
N CYS A 72 -5.42 -8.69 -22.00
CA CYS A 72 -4.88 -8.20 -20.74
C CYS A 72 -4.65 -6.69 -20.82
N LYS A 73 -4.95 -5.97 -19.73
CA LYS A 73 -4.49 -4.58 -19.60
C LYS A 73 -2.96 -4.57 -19.56
N LYS A 74 -2.36 -3.50 -20.09
CA LYS A 74 -0.90 -3.33 -20.11
C LYS A 74 -0.33 -3.14 -18.70
N GLN A 75 -1.02 -2.37 -17.87
CA GLN A 75 -0.58 -2.03 -16.51
C GLN A 75 -1.69 -2.30 -15.50
N ALA A 76 -1.28 -2.82 -14.35
CA ALA A 76 -2.07 -2.79 -13.13
C ALA A 76 -2.15 -1.36 -12.60
N LEU A 77 -3.20 -1.05 -11.84
CA LEU A 77 -3.38 0.28 -11.25
C LEU A 77 -3.63 0.18 -9.75
N CYS A 78 -2.97 1.06 -8.99
CA CYS A 78 -3.29 1.40 -7.61
C CYS A 78 -4.00 2.74 -7.65
N TYR A 79 -5.33 2.71 -7.51
CA TYR A 79 -6.21 3.80 -7.94
C TYR A 79 -5.95 4.18 -9.41
N ASP A 80 -5.30 5.32 -9.65
CA ASP A 80 -4.93 5.84 -10.96
C ASP A 80 -3.42 5.81 -11.22
N HIS A 81 -2.63 5.25 -10.31
CA HIS A 81 -1.18 5.11 -10.50
C HIS A 81 -0.81 3.80 -11.20
N PRO A 82 0.05 3.85 -12.24
CA PRO A 82 0.56 2.65 -12.89
C PRO A 82 1.47 1.87 -11.94
N VAL A 83 1.09 0.64 -11.63
CA VAL A 83 1.89 -0.25 -10.79
C VAL A 83 3.04 -0.84 -11.63
N PRO A 84 4.30 -0.74 -11.15
CA PRO A 84 5.44 -1.37 -11.81
C PRO A 84 5.24 -2.88 -12.02
N ASP A 85 5.77 -3.42 -13.12
CA ASP A 85 5.64 -4.84 -13.46
C ASP A 85 6.15 -5.77 -12.37
N GLN A 86 7.14 -5.31 -11.58
CA GLN A 86 7.68 -6.12 -10.47
C GLN A 86 6.66 -6.44 -9.38
N TYR A 87 5.65 -5.58 -9.20
CA TYR A 87 4.56 -5.77 -8.24
C TYR A 87 3.26 -6.19 -8.91
N SER A 88 3.27 -6.43 -10.23
CA SER A 88 2.08 -6.76 -11.01
C SER A 88 1.98 -8.26 -11.29
N SER A 89 0.76 -8.77 -11.37
CA SER A 89 0.53 -10.17 -11.71
C SER A 89 0.71 -10.39 -13.21
N GLY A 90 0.95 -11.64 -13.56
CA GLY A 90 0.78 -12.14 -14.89
C GLY A 90 -0.67 -12.04 -15.34
N CYS A 91 -0.90 -12.28 -16.62
CA CYS A 91 -2.23 -12.30 -17.19
C CYS A 91 -2.25 -13.18 -18.44
N ALA A 92 -3.32 -13.97 -18.56
CA ALA A 92 -3.54 -14.89 -19.66
C ALA A 92 -4.72 -14.46 -20.53
N VAL A 93 -4.66 -14.77 -21.82
CA VAL A 93 -5.76 -14.55 -22.78
C VAL A 93 -6.16 -15.86 -23.43
N GLY A 94 -7.46 -16.08 -23.62
CA GLY A 94 -7.93 -17.32 -24.25
C GLY A 94 -9.44 -17.48 -24.36
N SER A 95 -9.86 -18.66 -24.83
CA SER A 95 -11.28 -19.03 -24.98
C SER A 95 -11.71 -20.16 -24.04
N GLY A 96 -10.81 -20.64 -23.17
CA GLY A 96 -11.03 -21.78 -22.26
C GLY A 96 -10.36 -23.07 -22.75
N GLY A 97 -10.12 -24.01 -21.82
CA GLY A 97 -9.40 -25.26 -22.06
C GLY A 97 -7.95 -25.02 -22.49
N ASP A 98 -7.51 -25.73 -23.53
CA ASP A 98 -6.12 -25.68 -24.03
C ASP A 98 -5.80 -24.37 -24.80
N ASN A 99 -6.81 -23.50 -25.02
CA ASN A 99 -6.66 -22.25 -25.77
C ASN A 99 -6.39 -21.05 -24.85
N ILE A 100 -5.66 -21.23 -23.76
CA ILE A 100 -5.27 -20.17 -22.80
C ILE A 100 -3.76 -19.98 -22.89
N ARG A 101 -3.32 -18.77 -23.22
CA ARG A 101 -1.90 -18.41 -23.29
C ARG A 101 -1.57 -17.28 -22.33
N ASP A 102 -0.41 -17.36 -21.69
CA ASP A 102 0.10 -16.27 -20.85
C ASP A 102 0.65 -15.14 -21.73
N VAL A 103 0.18 -13.92 -21.49
CA VAL A 103 0.62 -12.69 -22.16
C VAL A 103 1.64 -11.94 -21.30
N TYR A 104 1.40 -11.92 -19.99
CA TYR A 104 2.31 -11.35 -18.99
C TYR A 104 2.61 -12.41 -17.94
N GLN A 105 3.84 -12.39 -17.42
CA GLN A 105 4.28 -13.23 -16.32
C GLN A 105 4.15 -12.49 -14.99
N ASP A 106 4.10 -13.24 -13.89
CA ASP A 106 4.11 -12.66 -12.55
C ASP A 106 5.45 -11.96 -12.28
N GLY A 107 5.38 -10.75 -11.73
CA GLY A 107 6.53 -10.09 -11.13
C GLY A 107 6.98 -10.82 -9.85
N PRO A 108 8.19 -10.51 -9.33
CA PRO A 108 8.69 -11.04 -8.07
C PRO A 108 7.78 -10.73 -6.86
N GLY A 109 6.89 -9.74 -6.97
CA GLY A 109 6.02 -9.31 -5.89
C GLY A 109 6.76 -8.46 -4.86
N PHE A 110 6.32 -8.52 -3.61
CA PHE A 110 6.85 -7.71 -2.52
C PHE A 110 7.88 -8.49 -1.70
N ALA A 111 9.00 -7.85 -1.40
CA ALA A 111 9.97 -8.33 -0.42
C ALA A 111 9.38 -8.30 1.01
N PRO A 112 9.94 -9.07 1.96
CA PRO A 112 9.48 -9.05 3.34
C PRO A 112 9.51 -7.63 3.93
N ASN A 113 8.37 -7.18 4.45
CA ASN A 113 8.16 -5.85 5.05
C ASN A 113 8.24 -4.66 4.07
N GLU A 114 8.31 -4.92 2.77
CA GLU A 114 8.25 -3.86 1.77
C GLU A 114 6.88 -3.16 1.81
N TYR A 115 6.89 -1.88 1.44
CA TYR A 115 5.71 -1.05 1.28
C TYR A 115 5.95 -0.08 0.12
N VAL A 116 4.98 0.04 -0.77
CA VAL A 116 5.06 0.93 -1.93
C VAL A 116 4.08 2.08 -1.74
N LEU A 117 4.58 3.32 -1.78
CA LEU A 117 3.75 4.51 -1.68
C LEU A 117 3.85 5.33 -2.97
N PHE A 118 2.72 5.54 -3.62
CA PHE A 118 2.62 6.54 -4.67
C PHE A 118 2.32 7.89 -4.04
N VAL A 119 3.07 8.92 -4.45
CA VAL A 119 2.87 10.29 -3.97
C VAL A 119 2.77 11.20 -5.19
N GLU A 120 1.66 11.92 -5.30
CA GLU A 120 1.41 12.87 -6.37
C GLU A 120 0.92 14.21 -5.82
N SER A 121 0.97 15.23 -6.67
CA SER A 121 0.51 16.58 -6.36
C SER A 121 -0.23 17.14 -7.56
N GLU A 122 -1.48 16.70 -7.74
CA GLU A 122 -2.34 17.10 -8.85
C GLU A 122 -3.76 17.46 -8.39
N ASN A 123 -4.40 18.43 -9.05
CA ASN A 123 -5.79 18.81 -8.75
C ASN A 123 -6.77 17.87 -9.46
N LYS A 124 -6.87 16.65 -8.96
CA LYS A 124 -7.76 15.60 -9.47
C LYS A 124 -9.18 15.73 -8.91
N GLN A 125 -10.08 14.81 -9.28
CA GLN A 125 -11.47 14.78 -8.81
C GLN A 125 -11.58 14.83 -7.27
N GLY A 126 -10.67 14.17 -6.55
CA GLY A 126 -10.62 14.20 -5.08
C GLY A 126 -10.35 15.60 -4.49
N CYS A 127 -9.83 16.54 -5.26
CA CYS A 127 -9.56 17.92 -4.84
C CYS A 127 -10.76 18.86 -5.04
N LEU A 128 -11.80 18.43 -5.75
CA LEU A 128 -12.95 19.30 -6.09
C LEU A 128 -13.88 19.57 -4.91
N SER A 129 -13.82 18.74 -3.86
CA SER A 129 -14.44 19.04 -2.57
C SER A 129 -13.80 20.29 -1.98
N GLY A 130 -14.61 21.29 -1.59
CA GLY A 130 -14.14 22.63 -1.21
C GLY A 130 -12.98 22.67 -0.21
N SER A 131 -12.91 21.73 0.74
CA SER A 131 -11.93 21.71 1.83
C SER A 131 -10.82 20.65 1.73
N THR A 132 -10.80 19.80 0.70
CA THR A 132 -9.79 18.72 0.62
C THR A 132 -8.44 19.27 0.19
N LEU A 133 -7.45 19.15 1.08
CA LEU A 133 -6.05 19.56 0.85
C LEU A 133 -5.20 18.42 0.29
N ALA A 134 -5.53 17.19 0.64
CA ALA A 134 -4.94 15.97 0.15
C ALA A 134 -5.90 14.80 0.41
N TYR A 135 -5.64 13.66 -0.21
CA TYR A 135 -6.34 12.42 0.07
C TYR A 135 -5.39 11.23 -0.09
N ALA A 136 -5.61 10.20 0.71
CA ALA A 136 -4.81 8.99 0.68
C ALA A 136 -5.61 7.75 1.05
N GLY A 137 -5.05 6.59 0.70
CA GLY A 137 -5.62 5.30 1.10
C GLY A 137 -4.75 4.12 0.69
N PRO A 138 -5.04 2.93 1.26
CA PRO A 138 -4.39 1.70 0.88
C PRO A 138 -5.00 1.16 -0.43
N CYS A 139 -4.13 0.76 -1.36
CA CYS A 139 -4.51 0.07 -2.59
C CYS A 139 -4.46 -1.45 -2.45
N GLU A 140 -3.44 -1.95 -1.75
CA GLU A 140 -3.20 -3.37 -1.58
C GLU A 140 -2.97 -3.72 -0.12
N MET A 141 -3.50 -4.86 0.27
CA MET A 141 -3.45 -5.37 1.63
C MET A 141 -2.71 -6.71 1.63
N HIS A 142 -1.90 -6.92 2.66
CA HIS A 142 -1.31 -8.21 2.92
C HIS A 142 -2.44 -9.24 3.16
N PRO A 143 -2.43 -10.39 2.46
CA PRO A 143 -3.57 -11.32 2.44
C PRO A 143 -3.95 -11.92 3.81
N THR A 144 -2.98 -12.01 4.74
CA THR A 144 -3.19 -12.64 6.06
C THR A 144 -2.94 -11.75 7.27
N THR A 145 -2.47 -10.51 7.10
CA THR A 145 -2.10 -9.65 8.25
C THR A 145 -2.85 -8.33 8.28
N ASP A 146 -3.77 -8.09 7.34
CA ASP A 146 -4.51 -6.83 7.19
C ASP A 146 -3.61 -5.58 7.12
N ARG A 147 -2.31 -5.76 6.81
CA ARG A 147 -1.32 -4.69 6.73
C ARG A 147 -1.35 -4.12 5.31
N PRO A 148 -1.54 -2.81 5.12
CA PRO A 148 -1.30 -2.18 3.82
C PRO A 148 0.11 -2.48 3.30
N ILE A 149 0.22 -2.89 2.03
CA ILE A 149 1.51 -3.15 1.33
C ILE A 149 1.73 -2.20 0.17
N MET A 150 0.67 -1.54 -0.28
CA MET A 150 0.72 -0.48 -1.28
C MET A 150 -0.34 0.57 -0.96
N GLY A 151 0.00 1.84 -1.11
CA GLY A 151 -0.93 2.95 -0.94
C GLY A 151 -0.60 4.11 -1.86
N SER A 152 -1.48 5.10 -1.83
CA SER A 152 -1.36 6.33 -2.61
C SER A 152 -1.70 7.53 -1.73
N ILE A 153 -1.02 8.64 -2.00
CA ILE A 153 -1.33 9.97 -1.50
C ILE A 153 -1.33 10.93 -2.68
N ASN A 154 -2.36 11.76 -2.79
CA ASN A 154 -2.38 12.89 -3.70
C ASN A 154 -2.62 14.19 -2.93
N PHE A 155 -1.75 15.17 -3.14
CA PHE A 155 -1.90 16.53 -2.62
C PHE A 155 -2.58 17.44 -3.65
N CYS A 156 -3.37 18.41 -3.19
CA CYS A 156 -4.12 19.34 -4.03
C CYS A 156 -3.38 20.70 -4.15
N PRO A 157 -2.49 20.91 -5.14
CA PRO A 157 -1.56 22.03 -5.13
C PRO A 157 -2.22 23.42 -5.20
N GLN A 158 -3.44 23.53 -5.73
CA GLN A 158 -4.17 24.82 -5.74
C GLN A 158 -4.61 25.29 -4.35
N LYS A 159 -4.60 24.40 -3.36
CA LYS A 159 -5.03 24.68 -1.98
C LYS A 159 -3.88 24.62 -0.99
N MET A 160 -2.65 24.50 -1.50
CA MET A 160 -1.45 24.39 -0.68
C MET A 160 -0.74 25.73 -0.60
N GLU A 161 -0.32 26.09 0.61
CA GLU A 161 0.53 27.24 0.88
C GLU A 161 1.86 26.76 1.45
N ILE A 162 2.96 27.16 0.80
CA ILE A 162 4.34 26.76 1.18
C ILE A 162 5.03 27.76 2.13
N GLN A 163 4.34 28.85 2.47
CA GLN A 163 4.79 29.84 3.45
C GLN A 163 4.12 29.57 4.80
N GLU A 164 4.75 29.97 5.91
CA GLU A 164 4.10 29.85 7.22
C GLU A 164 2.90 30.80 7.33
N PRO A 165 1.77 30.39 7.93
CA PRO A 165 1.54 29.14 8.68
C PRO A 165 1.11 27.93 7.81
N GLY A 166 0.93 28.12 6.50
CA GLY A 166 0.50 27.10 5.55
C GLY A 166 1.44 25.90 5.45
N LYS A 167 2.76 26.11 5.56
CA LYS A 167 3.75 25.03 5.59
C LYS A 167 3.55 24.09 6.79
N THR A 168 3.28 24.62 7.98
CA THR A 168 2.95 23.79 9.16
C THR A 168 1.67 22.99 8.94
N MET A 169 0.64 23.60 8.35
CA MET A 169 -0.60 22.91 7.99
C MET A 169 -0.34 21.78 6.99
N LEU A 170 0.46 22.03 5.96
CA LEU A 170 0.81 21.05 4.94
C LEU A 170 1.53 19.83 5.52
N VAL A 171 2.47 20.05 6.43
CA VAL A 171 3.15 18.94 7.13
C VAL A 171 2.13 18.12 7.92
N GLY A 172 1.23 18.78 8.67
CA GLY A 172 0.15 18.10 9.39
C GLY A 172 -0.78 17.30 8.46
N THR A 173 -1.11 17.84 7.29
CA THR A 173 -1.89 17.15 6.26
C THR A 173 -1.15 15.94 5.72
N ALA A 174 0.12 16.06 5.34
CA ALA A 174 0.91 14.95 4.83
C ALA A 174 0.99 13.79 5.83
N ILE A 175 1.14 14.13 7.11
CA ILE A 175 1.15 13.18 8.22
C ILE A 175 -0.20 12.46 8.35
N HIS A 176 -1.30 13.22 8.34
CA HIS A 176 -2.65 12.67 8.40
C HIS A 176 -2.90 11.67 7.28
N GLU A 177 -2.53 12.02 6.04
CA GLU A 177 -2.70 11.17 4.87
C GLU A 177 -1.81 9.93 4.88
N LEU A 178 -0.57 10.04 5.37
CA LEU A 178 0.29 8.87 5.60
C LEU A 178 -0.38 7.87 6.55
N GLY A 179 -1.11 8.37 7.54
CA GLY A 179 -1.93 7.55 8.43
C GLY A 179 -2.93 6.67 7.66
N HIS A 180 -3.69 7.28 6.74
CA HIS A 180 -4.66 6.56 5.91
C HIS A 180 -4.01 5.55 4.97
N ALA A 181 -2.85 5.87 4.39
CA ALA A 181 -2.14 4.97 3.48
C ALA A 181 -1.50 3.77 4.21
N LEU A 182 -1.01 3.96 5.44
CA LEU A 182 -0.22 2.98 6.18
C LEU A 182 -1.05 2.10 7.13
N VAL A 183 -2.24 2.55 7.53
CA VAL A 183 -3.06 1.86 8.53
C VAL A 183 -4.43 1.50 7.97
N SER A 184 -4.81 0.23 8.14
CA SER A 184 -6.17 -0.22 7.81
C SER A 184 -7.21 0.41 8.73
N HIS A 185 -8.27 0.98 8.17
CA HIS A 185 -9.44 1.43 8.95
C HIS A 185 -9.99 0.31 9.84
N TYR A 186 -10.01 -0.94 9.36
CA TYR A 186 -10.42 -2.10 10.17
C TYR A 186 -9.54 -2.29 11.42
N THR A 187 -8.24 -2.04 11.31
CA THR A 187 -7.31 -2.14 12.46
C THR A 187 -7.57 -1.01 13.45
N ILE A 188 -7.83 0.21 12.96
CA ILE A 188 -8.18 1.36 13.80
C ILE A 188 -9.46 1.06 14.57
N ASP A 189 -10.51 0.61 13.89
CA ASP A 189 -11.83 0.36 14.48
C ASP A 189 -11.81 -0.82 15.45
N LYS A 190 -11.17 -1.93 15.06
CA LYS A 190 -11.09 -3.16 15.86
C LYS A 190 -10.34 -2.96 17.17
N TYR A 191 -9.28 -2.16 17.14
CA TYR A 191 -8.40 -1.97 18.30
C TYR A 191 -8.57 -0.60 18.98
N ARG A 192 -9.50 0.24 18.48
CA ARG A 192 -9.71 1.63 18.93
C ARG A 192 -8.38 2.37 19.07
N LEU A 193 -7.56 2.29 18.04
CA LEU A 193 -6.24 2.92 18.08
C LEU A 193 -6.37 4.43 17.92
N ASP A 194 -6.00 5.16 18.98
CA ASP A 194 -5.68 6.58 18.86
C ASP A 194 -4.31 6.72 18.20
N MET A 195 -4.29 6.90 16.88
CA MET A 195 -3.06 7.06 16.12
C MET A 195 -2.49 8.47 16.34
N LYS A 196 -1.41 8.56 17.11
CA LYS A 196 -0.60 9.77 17.23
C LYS A 196 0.64 9.60 16.36
N ILE A 197 0.71 10.33 15.26
CA ILE A 197 1.88 10.33 14.39
C ILE A 197 2.78 11.49 14.82
N PHE A 198 3.93 11.15 15.41
CA PHE A 198 4.95 12.11 15.78
C PHE A 198 5.97 12.18 14.64
N VAL A 199 6.07 13.32 13.98
CA VAL A 199 7.09 13.55 12.94
C VAL A 199 8.11 14.54 13.47
N GLU A 200 9.34 14.04 13.59
CA GLU A 200 10.51 14.86 13.91
C GLU A 200 11.17 15.26 12.59
N LEU A 201 10.85 16.45 12.09
CA LEU A 201 11.54 17.01 10.92
C LEU A 201 12.86 17.65 11.39
N LYS A 202 13.97 16.96 11.14
CA LYS A 202 15.31 17.54 11.30
C LYS A 202 15.63 18.35 10.04
N PHE A 203 15.66 19.68 10.17
CA PHE A 203 16.12 20.61 9.14
C PHE A 203 17.62 20.88 9.29
#